data_AF-A0A1G1T1L4-F1
#
_entry.id   AF-A0A1G1T1L4-F1
#
_cell.length_a   1.000
_cell.length_b   1.000
_cell.length_c   1.000
_cell.angle_alpha   90.00
_cell.angle_beta   90.00
_cell.angle_gamma   90.00
#
_symmetry.space_group_name_H-M   'P 1'
#
loop_
_entity.id
_entity.type
_entity.pdbx_description
1 polymer ?
#
loop_
_entity_poly.entity_id
_entity_poly.type
_entity_poly.pdbx_seq_one_letter_code
_entity_poly.pdbx_strand_id
1 'polypeptide(L)'
;MTRFALFTRLGYIGVLAAGSVALAGCGDKCADYTCAPCTLTENLSVRIDTDPQRGGFTNAEVAGAYVVRYAQPGFITPLDTVRNGLCDSNLFCVVNLQTLPVPGATGVQPALAYAAFNYRFVLPNAGRNYDLSSIDMASQPPGKGCCSCGSNLRRRAVLNGTPVADDGAGDGRGIYLRR
;
A
#
# COMPACT_ATOMS: atom_id res chain seq x y z
N MET A 1 -22.05 52.40 65.31
CA MET A 1 -21.19 51.43 66.02
C MET A 1 -21.46 50.04 65.45
N THR A 2 -20.39 49.30 65.10
CA THR A 2 -20.30 47.82 64.90
C THR A 2 -21.21 47.16 63.82
N ARG A 3 -20.74 46.79 62.61
CA ARG A 3 -20.07 45.50 62.18
C ARG A 3 -20.85 44.24 62.64
N PHE A 4 -21.19 43.20 61.85
CA PHE A 4 -20.48 42.44 60.79
C PHE A 4 -21.47 41.58 59.95
N ALA A 5 -20.99 41.09 58.80
CA ALA A 5 -21.60 40.28 57.73
C ALA A 5 -22.07 38.85 58.09
N LEU A 6 -22.94 38.24 57.27
CA LEU A 6 -22.57 37.08 56.42
C LEU A 6 -23.67 36.67 55.41
N PHE A 7 -23.18 36.16 54.28
CA PHE A 7 -23.85 35.68 53.07
C PHE A 7 -24.70 34.40 53.25
N THR A 8 -25.73 34.22 52.41
CA THR A 8 -25.85 33.02 51.55
C THR A 8 -26.82 33.23 50.38
N ARG A 9 -26.26 33.15 49.16
CA ARG A 9 -26.98 33.01 47.88
C ARG A 9 -27.14 31.52 47.54
N LEU A 10 -27.98 31.28 46.52
CA LEU A 10 -27.96 30.18 45.53
C LEU A 10 -29.04 29.11 45.70
N GLY A 11 -30.23 29.44 45.21
CA GLY A 11 -30.94 28.50 44.36
C GLY A 11 -30.30 28.47 42.97
N TYR A 12 -30.16 27.29 42.38
CA TYR A 12 -30.40 27.03 40.96
C TYR A 12 -30.32 25.52 40.76
N ILE A 13 -31.43 24.94 40.30
CA ILE A 13 -31.53 23.58 39.78
C ILE A 13 -30.70 23.56 38.49
N GLY A 14 -29.66 22.75 38.46
CA GLY A 14 -28.82 22.54 37.29
C GLY A 14 -28.24 21.13 37.35
N VAL A 15 -28.83 20.23 36.60
CA VAL A 15 -28.39 18.85 36.39
C VAL A 15 -26.97 18.86 35.83
N LEU A 16 -25.96 18.68 36.70
CA LEU A 16 -24.61 18.31 36.29
C LEU A 16 -24.54 16.79 36.20
N ALA A 17 -25.27 16.23 35.24
CA ALA A 17 -24.77 15.03 34.59
C ALA A 17 -23.49 15.47 33.88
N ALA A 18 -22.34 15.16 34.49
CA ALA A 18 -21.05 15.27 33.83
C ALA A 18 -21.12 14.39 32.59
N GLY A 19 -21.50 15.01 31.47
CA GLY A 19 -21.50 14.42 30.16
C GLY A 19 -20.07 14.09 29.80
N SER A 20 -19.73 12.82 29.93
CA SER A 20 -18.61 12.17 29.26
C SER A 20 -18.82 12.32 27.74
N VAL A 21 -18.40 13.45 27.18
CA VAL A 21 -18.33 13.72 25.73
C VAL A 21 -16.92 14.25 25.47
N ALA A 22 -16.06 13.65 24.67
CA ALA A 22 -16.17 12.45 23.86
C ALA A 22 -14.75 11.87 23.68
N LEU A 23 -14.47 10.74 24.33
CA LEU A 23 -13.43 9.80 23.90
C LEU A 23 -14.10 8.61 23.19
N ALA A 24 -15.12 8.88 22.36
CA ALA A 24 -15.93 7.86 21.68
C ALA A 24 -15.75 7.91 20.16
N GLY A 25 -14.54 8.24 19.69
CA GLY A 25 -14.20 8.25 18.26
C GLY A 25 -13.57 6.96 17.74
N CYS A 26 -13.06 6.10 18.61
CA CYS A 26 -12.32 4.89 18.20
C CYS A 26 -12.93 3.61 18.83
N GLY A 27 -14.22 3.66 19.21
CA GLY A 27 -14.85 2.75 20.17
C GLY A 27 -15.20 1.33 19.73
N ASP A 28 -15.56 1.07 18.46
CA ASP A 28 -16.02 -0.29 18.07
C ASP A 28 -15.43 -0.80 16.76
N LYS A 29 -14.69 0.04 16.01
CA LYS A 29 -14.11 -0.36 14.71
C LYS A 29 -12.60 -0.59 14.73
N CYS A 30 -11.93 -0.32 15.85
CA CYS A 30 -10.49 -0.59 16.03
C CYS A 30 -10.25 -1.60 17.18
N ALA A 31 -11.23 -2.47 17.46
CA ALA A 31 -11.17 -3.45 18.56
C ALA A 31 -10.22 -4.64 18.29
N ASP A 32 -9.97 -4.99 17.03
CA ASP A 32 -9.19 -6.21 16.67
C ASP A 32 -7.98 -5.97 15.77
N TYR A 33 -7.75 -4.74 15.30
CA TYR A 33 -6.52 -4.39 14.60
C TYR A 33 -5.91 -3.19 15.29
N THR A 34 -4.82 -3.46 16.00
CA THR A 34 -3.88 -2.49 16.56
C THR A 34 -4.04 -1.11 15.91
N CYS A 35 -4.31 -0.09 16.71
CA CYS A 35 -4.02 1.32 16.41
C CYS A 35 -2.50 1.55 16.23
N ALA A 36 -1.80 0.59 15.61
CA ALA A 36 -0.49 0.79 15.08
C ALA A 36 -0.59 1.91 14.04
N PRO A 37 0.38 2.84 14.00
CA PRO A 37 0.47 3.78 12.89
C PRO A 37 0.41 2.95 11.61
N CYS A 38 -0.58 3.22 10.75
CA CYS A 38 -0.60 2.59 9.45
C CYS A 38 0.72 2.94 8.78
N THR A 39 1.61 1.96 8.59
CA THR A 39 2.66 2.11 7.61
C THR A 39 1.92 2.32 6.29
N LEU A 40 2.17 3.45 5.63
CA LEU A 40 1.68 3.75 4.29
C LEU A 40 1.99 2.55 3.41
N THR A 41 1.06 1.61 3.31
CA THR A 41 1.20 0.42 2.47
C THR A 41 0.66 0.81 1.10
N GLU A 42 1.25 1.87 0.56
CA GLU A 42 1.17 2.29 -0.82
C GLU A 42 1.95 1.27 -1.68
N ASN A 43 1.59 -0.01 -1.57
CA ASN A 43 2.34 -1.08 -2.19
C ASN A 43 2.09 -1.02 -3.69
N LEU A 44 3.13 -0.65 -4.45
CA LEU A 44 3.21 -0.99 -5.86
C LEU A 44 3.51 -2.49 -5.94
N SER A 45 2.43 -3.27 -6.01
CA SER A 45 2.49 -4.72 -6.11
C SER A 45 2.17 -5.17 -7.53
N VAL A 46 2.95 -6.14 -7.99
CA VAL A 46 2.68 -6.90 -9.21
C VAL A 46 2.35 -8.32 -8.79
N ARG A 47 1.23 -8.86 -9.30
CA ARG A 47 0.73 -10.19 -8.98
C ARG A 47 0.88 -11.09 -10.18
N ILE A 48 1.63 -12.17 -10.03
CA ILE A 48 1.65 -13.24 -11.03
C ILE A 48 0.51 -14.20 -10.68
N ASP A 49 -0.45 -14.30 -11.60
CA ASP A 49 -1.60 -15.20 -11.45
C ASP A 49 -1.12 -16.65 -11.52
N THR A 50 -1.39 -17.47 -10.49
CA THR A 50 -0.95 -18.87 -10.44
C THR A 50 -2.08 -19.87 -10.73
N ASP A 51 -3.18 -19.40 -11.33
CA ASP A 51 -4.30 -20.26 -11.74
C ASP A 51 -4.31 -20.48 -13.27
N PRO A 52 -3.80 -21.62 -13.78
CA PRO A 52 -3.81 -21.93 -15.20
C PRO A 52 -5.19 -21.94 -15.84
N GLN A 53 -6.25 -22.23 -15.08
CA GLN A 53 -7.62 -22.25 -15.61
C GLN A 53 -8.13 -20.84 -15.94
N ARG A 54 -7.52 -19.81 -15.35
CA ARG A 54 -7.84 -18.39 -15.57
C ARG A 54 -6.81 -17.67 -16.45
N GLY A 55 -5.94 -18.43 -17.12
CA GLY A 55 -4.83 -17.89 -17.91
C GLY A 55 -3.61 -17.49 -17.08
N GLY A 56 -3.55 -17.90 -15.82
CA GLY A 56 -2.36 -17.80 -14.97
C GLY A 56 -1.32 -18.88 -15.29
N PHE A 57 -0.25 -18.89 -14.52
CA PHE A 57 0.88 -19.80 -14.63
C PHE A 57 0.75 -20.97 -13.66
N THR A 58 1.43 -22.07 -13.95
CA THR A 58 1.66 -23.10 -12.93
C THR A 58 2.74 -22.67 -11.93
N ASN A 59 2.75 -23.27 -10.74
CA ASN A 59 3.80 -23.02 -9.75
C ASN A 59 5.22 -23.33 -10.27
N ALA A 60 5.35 -24.33 -11.15
CA ALA A 60 6.64 -24.68 -11.77
C ALA A 60 7.13 -23.61 -12.76
N GLU A 61 6.21 -22.93 -13.45
CA GLU A 61 6.52 -21.87 -14.40
C GLU A 61 6.97 -20.57 -13.74
N VAL A 62 6.41 -20.27 -12.57
CA VAL A 62 6.81 -19.11 -11.76
C VAL A 62 8.01 -19.40 -10.87
N ALA A 63 8.39 -20.68 -10.72
CA ALA A 63 9.58 -21.05 -9.98
C ALA A 63 10.82 -20.40 -10.59
N GLY A 64 11.58 -19.68 -9.77
CA GLY A 64 12.78 -18.98 -10.21
C GLY A 64 12.51 -17.70 -11.01
N ALA A 65 11.27 -17.22 -11.05
CA ALA A 65 10.98 -15.90 -11.59
C ALA A 65 11.69 -14.80 -10.80
N TYR A 66 12.05 -13.72 -11.50
CA TYR A 66 12.82 -12.61 -10.95
C TYR A 66 12.46 -11.30 -11.61
N VAL A 67 12.85 -10.19 -10.98
CA VAL A 67 12.62 -8.84 -11.50
C VAL A 67 13.94 -8.15 -11.78
N VAL A 68 14.02 -7.48 -12.92
CA VAL A 68 15.16 -6.64 -13.30
C VAL A 68 14.69 -5.20 -13.35
N ARG A 69 15.44 -4.28 -12.72
CA ARG A 69 15.11 -2.86 -12.70
C ARG A 69 15.97 -2.07 -13.68
N TYR A 70 15.42 -1.02 -14.27
CA TYR A 70 16.06 -0.16 -15.25
C TYR A 70 15.79 1.31 -14.92
N ALA A 71 16.79 2.17 -15.12
CA ALA A 71 16.66 3.62 -14.94
C ALA A 71 15.83 4.28 -16.03
N GLN A 72 15.93 3.77 -17.26
CA GLN A 72 15.34 4.39 -18.44
C GLN A 72 14.33 3.46 -19.12
N PRO A 73 13.31 4.03 -19.79
CA PRO A 73 12.46 3.25 -20.68
C PRO A 73 13.33 2.67 -21.81
N GLY A 74 13.07 1.42 -22.20
CA GLY A 74 13.83 0.71 -23.24
C GLY A 74 14.60 -0.53 -22.76
N PHE A 75 14.73 -0.72 -21.44
CA PHE A 75 15.22 -1.98 -20.85
C PHE A 75 16.63 -2.42 -21.30
N ILE A 76 17.50 -1.45 -21.59
CA ILE A 76 18.86 -1.70 -22.12
C ILE A 76 19.87 -1.93 -21.00
N THR A 77 19.93 -1.01 -20.02
CA THR A 77 20.93 -1.03 -18.94
C THR A 77 20.28 -1.41 -17.61
N PRO A 78 20.42 -2.67 -17.15
CA PRO A 78 19.87 -3.08 -15.87
C PRO A 78 20.62 -2.39 -14.72
N LEU A 79 19.88 -1.91 -13.72
CA LEU A 79 20.43 -1.40 -12.47
C LEU A 79 20.70 -2.53 -11.49
N ASP A 80 19.72 -3.41 -11.31
CA ASP A 80 19.79 -4.54 -10.40
C ASP A 80 18.80 -5.64 -10.82
N THR A 81 19.02 -6.83 -10.25
CA THR A 81 18.13 -7.99 -10.39
C THR A 81 17.77 -8.49 -9.00
N VAL A 82 16.49 -8.75 -8.77
CA VAL A 82 15.98 -9.25 -7.50
C VAL A 82 15.20 -10.53 -7.71
N ARG A 83 15.64 -11.56 -7.00
CA ARG A 83 14.98 -12.86 -6.87
C ARG A 83 14.29 -12.90 -5.52
N ASN A 84 13.21 -12.14 -5.35
CA ASN A 84 12.45 -12.30 -4.12
C ASN A 84 11.73 -13.65 -4.17
N GLY A 85 11.46 -14.30 -3.04
CA GLY A 85 10.65 -15.51 -3.01
C GLY A 85 9.23 -15.14 -3.42
N LEU A 86 8.93 -15.12 -4.72
CA LEU A 86 7.78 -14.37 -5.26
C LEU A 86 6.43 -14.95 -4.79
N CYS A 87 6.39 -16.13 -4.19
CA CYS A 87 5.16 -16.89 -3.95
C CYS A 87 4.92 -17.13 -2.46
N ASP A 88 4.20 -16.21 -1.82
CA ASP A 88 3.71 -16.36 -0.44
C ASP A 88 2.30 -16.98 -0.37
N SER A 89 1.60 -17.14 -1.49
CA SER A 89 0.21 -17.61 -1.55
C SER A 89 -0.01 -18.62 -2.68
N ASN A 90 -0.97 -19.54 -2.46
CA ASN A 90 -1.37 -20.55 -3.45
C ASN A 90 -2.10 -19.98 -4.67
N LEU A 91 -2.60 -18.74 -4.59
CA LEU A 91 -3.41 -18.11 -5.66
C LEU A 91 -2.63 -17.08 -6.49
N PHE A 92 -1.63 -16.45 -5.90
CA PHE A 92 -0.83 -15.41 -6.54
C PHE A 92 0.58 -15.40 -5.97
N CYS A 93 1.55 -15.16 -6.86
CA CYS A 93 2.88 -14.75 -6.45
C CYS A 93 2.93 -13.20 -6.44
N VAL A 94 3.12 -12.60 -5.27
CA VAL A 94 3.07 -11.14 -5.09
C VAL A 94 4.48 -10.59 -5.01
N VAL A 95 4.79 -9.68 -5.93
CA VAL A 95 6.04 -8.92 -5.93
C VAL A 95 5.76 -7.51 -5.45
N ASN A 96 6.18 -7.20 -4.23
CA ASN A 96 6.12 -5.83 -3.73
C ASN A 96 7.40 -5.08 -4.15
N LEU A 97 7.27 -4.12 -5.06
CA LEU A 97 8.42 -3.38 -5.59
C LEU A 97 9.11 -2.52 -4.52
N GLN A 98 8.43 -2.20 -3.42
CA GLN A 98 9.03 -1.46 -2.30
C GLN A 98 10.02 -2.29 -1.48
N THR A 99 9.94 -3.62 -1.57
CA THR A 99 10.93 -4.50 -0.91
C THR A 99 12.26 -4.53 -1.64
N LEU A 100 12.33 -3.94 -2.84
CA LEU A 100 13.55 -3.87 -3.61
C LEU A 100 14.44 -2.74 -3.06
N PRO A 101 15.76 -2.94 -2.90
CA PRO A 101 16.65 -1.87 -2.44
C PRO A 101 16.69 -0.76 -3.50
N VAL A 102 16.50 0.51 -3.13
CA VAL A 102 16.66 1.63 -4.08
C VAL A 102 18.14 1.99 -4.17
N PRO A 103 18.78 1.96 -5.35
CA PRO A 103 20.19 2.28 -5.49
C PRO A 103 20.53 3.66 -4.89
N GLY A 104 21.52 3.70 -4.01
CA GLY A 104 21.99 4.92 -3.36
C GLY A 104 21.09 5.48 -2.25
N ALA A 105 19.97 4.83 -1.93
CA ALA A 105 19.08 5.28 -0.88
C ALA A 105 19.39 4.61 0.46
N THR A 106 19.38 5.39 1.54
CA THR A 106 19.47 4.88 2.92
C THR A 106 18.09 4.89 3.57
N GLY A 107 17.66 3.75 4.10
CA GLY A 107 16.36 3.62 4.79
C GLY A 107 15.17 3.33 3.86
N VAL A 108 13.97 3.27 4.44
CA VAL A 108 12.72 2.97 3.72
C VAL A 108 12.35 4.13 2.80
N GLN A 109 12.06 3.83 1.53
CA GLN A 109 11.71 4.84 0.53
C GLN A 109 10.19 4.93 0.35
N PRO A 110 9.65 6.12 0.01
CA PRO A 110 8.23 6.26 -0.34
C PRO A 110 7.90 5.50 -1.63
N ALA A 111 6.64 5.09 -1.80
CA ALA A 111 6.20 4.35 -3.00
C ALA A 111 6.53 5.07 -4.32
N LEU A 112 6.39 6.40 -4.32
CA LEU A 112 6.71 7.24 -5.48
C LEU A 112 8.17 7.13 -5.95
N ALA A 113 9.12 6.80 -5.04
CA ALA A 113 10.50 6.58 -5.44
C ALA A 113 10.66 5.34 -6.33
N TYR A 114 9.79 4.33 -6.16
CA TYR A 114 9.78 3.12 -6.97
C TYR A 114 9.09 3.33 -8.32
N ALA A 115 8.13 4.24 -8.40
CA ALA A 115 7.47 4.61 -9.66
C ALA A 115 8.42 5.28 -10.67
N ALA A 116 9.57 5.79 -10.22
CA ALA A 116 10.57 6.41 -11.08
C ALA A 116 11.36 5.41 -11.96
N PHE A 117 11.26 4.11 -11.70
CA PHE A 117 11.99 3.07 -12.43
C PHE A 117 11.11 2.29 -13.40
N ASN A 118 11.77 1.49 -14.25
CA ASN A 118 11.12 0.52 -15.15
C ASN A 118 11.52 -0.89 -14.73
N TYR A 119 10.65 -1.86 -14.94
CA TYR A 119 10.82 -3.21 -14.41
C TYR A 119 10.55 -4.27 -15.47
N ARG A 120 11.42 -5.26 -15.61
CA ARG A 120 11.18 -6.47 -16.40
C ARG A 120 10.99 -7.65 -15.45
N PHE A 121 9.82 -8.26 -15.47
CA PHE A 121 9.55 -9.52 -14.79
C PHE A 121 9.93 -10.65 -15.74
N VAL A 122 10.85 -11.51 -15.32
CA VAL A 122 11.33 -12.63 -16.11
C VAL A 122 10.87 -13.92 -15.46
N LEU A 123 10.11 -14.72 -16.22
CA LEU A 123 9.64 -16.05 -15.83
C LEU A 123 10.38 -17.06 -16.72
N PRO A 124 11.59 -17.49 -16.31
CA PRO A 124 12.47 -18.28 -17.18
C PRO A 124 11.86 -19.63 -17.55
N ASN A 125 11.20 -20.30 -16.60
CA ASN A 125 10.58 -21.62 -16.82
C ASN A 125 9.33 -21.53 -17.72
N ALA A 126 8.68 -20.38 -17.78
CA ALA A 126 7.58 -20.11 -18.71
C ALA A 126 8.05 -19.60 -20.08
N GLY A 127 9.33 -19.21 -20.21
CA GLY A 127 9.86 -18.52 -21.39
C GLY A 127 9.19 -17.16 -21.64
N ARG A 128 8.74 -16.47 -20.58
CA ARG A 128 7.97 -15.22 -20.67
C ARG A 128 8.65 -14.07 -19.95
N ASN A 129 8.52 -12.88 -20.53
CA ASN A 129 8.96 -11.61 -19.93
C ASN A 129 7.81 -10.60 -19.96
N TYR A 130 7.76 -9.75 -18.94
CA TYR A 130 6.80 -8.64 -18.84
C TYR A 130 7.52 -7.35 -18.53
N ASP A 131 7.34 -6.37 -19.41
CA ASP A 131 7.93 -5.05 -19.34
C ASP A 131 6.93 -4.08 -18.74
N LEU A 132 7.23 -3.59 -17.55
CA LEU A 132 6.43 -2.61 -16.82
C LEU A 132 7.17 -1.27 -16.84
N SER A 133 6.51 -0.23 -17.35
CA SER A 133 7.07 1.11 -17.51
C SER A 133 6.02 2.19 -17.26
N SER A 134 6.44 3.45 -17.26
CA SER A 134 5.56 4.62 -17.16
C SER A 134 4.60 4.52 -15.96
N ILE A 135 5.13 4.13 -14.81
CA ILE A 135 4.34 3.92 -13.60
C ILE A 135 3.93 5.28 -13.04
N ASP A 136 2.64 5.49 -12.91
CA ASP A 136 2.02 6.67 -12.31
C ASP A 136 1.20 6.24 -11.10
N MET A 137 1.56 6.79 -9.95
CA MET A 137 0.91 6.53 -8.68
C MET A 137 0.41 7.84 -8.09
N ALA A 138 -0.82 7.83 -7.60
CA ALA A 138 -1.32 8.89 -6.75
C ALA A 138 -1.87 8.26 -5.47
N SER A 139 -1.51 8.85 -4.33
CA SER A 139 -2.00 8.43 -3.03
C SER A 139 -2.76 9.54 -2.33
N GLN A 140 -3.77 9.13 -1.57
CA GLN A 140 -4.44 10.00 -0.62
C GLN A 140 -3.61 10.01 0.66
N PRO A 141 -3.23 11.19 1.18
CA PRO A 141 -2.59 11.27 2.48
C PRO A 141 -3.54 10.70 3.55
N PRO A 142 -3.00 10.13 4.64
CA PRO A 142 -3.82 9.66 5.76
C PRO A 142 -4.70 10.81 6.27
N GLY A 143 -5.97 10.52 6.50
CA GLY A 143 -6.93 11.49 7.03
C GLY A 143 -6.71 11.80 8.50
N LYS A 144 -7.47 12.76 9.03
CA LYS A 144 -7.44 13.11 10.46
C LYS A 144 -8.33 12.13 11.25
N GLY A 145 -7.73 11.26 12.07
CA GLY A 145 -8.45 10.34 12.98
C GLY A 145 -7.69 9.04 13.26
N CYS A 146 -8.14 8.25 14.25
CA CYS A 146 -7.68 6.86 14.41
C CYS A 146 -8.04 6.08 13.14
N CYS A 147 -7.15 5.19 12.69
CA CYS A 147 -7.44 4.21 11.63
C CYS A 147 -7.62 4.82 10.21
N SER A 148 -7.16 6.05 9.94
CA SER A 148 -7.13 6.62 8.59
C SER A 148 -5.79 6.35 7.89
N CYS A 149 -5.66 5.18 7.29
CA CYS A 149 -4.49 4.87 6.47
C CYS A 149 -4.57 5.62 5.13
N GLY A 150 -3.44 6.16 4.66
CA GLY A 150 -3.33 6.62 3.28
C GLY A 150 -3.59 5.46 2.32
N SER A 151 -4.23 5.73 1.20
CA SER A 151 -4.57 4.72 0.19
C SER A 151 -4.07 5.16 -1.18
N ASN A 152 -3.70 4.19 -2.02
CA ASN A 152 -3.44 4.47 -3.42
C ASN A 152 -4.78 4.79 -4.11
N LEU A 153 -4.91 6.01 -4.61
CA LEU A 153 -6.05 6.46 -5.40
C LEU A 153 -5.93 6.02 -6.86
N ARG A 154 -4.70 5.99 -7.37
CA ARG A 154 -4.39 5.76 -8.78
C ARG A 154 -3.14 4.92 -8.92
N ARG A 155 -3.20 3.90 -9.76
CA ARG A 155 -2.04 3.10 -10.17
C ARG A 155 -2.17 2.80 -11.64
N ARG A 156 -1.39 3.49 -12.45
CA ARG A 156 -1.36 3.32 -13.90
C ARG A 156 0.04 2.92 -14.30
N ALA A 157 0.15 2.10 -15.32
CA ALA A 157 1.43 1.72 -15.90
C ALA A 157 1.23 1.29 -17.35
N VAL A 158 2.33 1.01 -18.03
CA VAL A 158 2.34 0.37 -19.35
C VAL A 158 2.99 -1.00 -19.21
N LEU A 159 2.21 -2.06 -19.44
CA LEU A 159 2.61 -3.45 -19.39
C LEU A 159 2.74 -4.01 -20.81
N ASN A 160 3.95 -4.40 -21.23
CA ASN A 160 4.24 -4.86 -22.59
C ASN A 160 3.71 -3.90 -23.67
N GLY A 161 3.85 -2.59 -23.44
CA GLY A 161 3.32 -1.55 -24.34
C GLY A 161 1.82 -1.27 -24.21
N THR A 162 1.08 -2.03 -23.40
CA THR A 162 -0.36 -1.85 -23.19
C THR A 162 -0.62 -1.07 -21.89
N PRO A 163 -1.39 0.03 -21.92
CA PRO A 163 -1.79 0.73 -20.71
C PRO A 163 -2.62 -0.17 -19.78
N VAL A 164 -2.25 -0.20 -18.51
CA VAL A 164 -2.98 -0.89 -17.44
C VAL A 164 -3.26 0.10 -16.31
N ALA A 165 -4.45 -0.01 -15.71
CA ALA A 165 -4.86 0.84 -14.60
C ALA A 165 -5.56 0.01 -13.53
N ASP A 166 -5.24 0.30 -12.27
CA ASP A 166 -5.91 -0.20 -11.07
C ASP A 166 -6.28 1.03 -10.21
N ASP A 167 -7.23 1.81 -10.75
CA ASP A 167 -7.72 3.05 -10.15
C ASP A 167 -8.91 2.70 -9.23
N GLY A 168 -8.69 2.72 -7.92
CA GLY A 168 -9.74 2.43 -6.94
C GLY A 168 -9.24 2.39 -5.50
N ALA A 169 -10.09 2.82 -4.56
CA ALA A 169 -9.81 2.84 -3.11
C ALA A 169 -9.92 1.45 -2.43
N GLY A 170 -9.81 0.35 -3.17
CA GLY A 170 -10.09 -1.01 -2.72
C GLY A 170 -8.91 -1.99 -2.84
N ASP A 171 -8.75 -2.81 -1.81
CA ASP A 171 -7.98 -4.07 -1.60
C ASP A 171 -6.53 -4.20 -2.15
N GLY A 172 -5.95 -3.19 -2.79
CA GLY A 172 -4.56 -3.25 -3.24
C GLY A 172 -4.29 -4.37 -4.25
N ARG A 173 -5.19 -4.59 -5.22
CA ARG A 173 -5.15 -5.76 -6.12
C ARG A 173 -3.96 -5.79 -7.08
N GLY A 174 -3.31 -4.66 -7.34
CA GLY A 174 -2.01 -4.63 -8.02
C GLY A 174 -2.11 -4.97 -9.50
N ILE A 175 -0.99 -4.92 -10.21
CA ILE A 175 -0.93 -5.20 -11.65
C ILE A 175 -0.80 -6.71 -11.85
N TYR A 176 -1.67 -7.32 -12.65
CA TYR A 176 -1.66 -8.77 -12.89
C TYR A 176 -0.80 -9.16 -14.09
N LEU A 177 0.01 -10.21 -13.92
CA LEU A 177 0.74 -10.90 -14.98
C LEU A 177 0.07 -12.24 -15.26
N ARG A 178 -0.23 -12.49 -16.54
CA ARG A 178 -0.90 -13.69 -17.06
C ARG A 178 -0.22 -14.17 -18.34
N ARG A 179 -0.38 -15.45 -18.67
CA ARG A 179 0.23 -16.13 -19.83
C ARG A 179 -0.14 -15.52 -21.18
#